data_AF-A0A356Z7K4-F1
#
_entry.id   AF-A0A356Z7K4-F1
#
_cell.length_a   1.000
_cell.length_b   1.000
_cell.length_c   1.000
_cell.angle_alpha   90.00
_cell.angle_beta   90.00
_cell.angle_gamma   90.00
#
_symmetry.space_group_name_H-M   'P 1'
#
loop_
_entity.id
_entity.type
_entity.pdbx_description
1 polymer ?
#
loop_
_entity_poly.entity_id
_entity_poly.type
_entity_poly.pdbx_seq_one_letter_code
_entity_poly.pdbx_strand_id
1 'polypeptide(L)' 'DWMINQKNWKNIAIITSLNNGYSTALTPVFKKALEDKGGKIVLEESINDGETDFTAQITKLKQAKADVLVFTGYYTE' A
#
# COMPACT_ATOMS: atom_id res chain seq x y z
N ASP A 1 10.98 9.35 2.07
CA ASP A 1 12.30 9.84 1.66
C ASP A 1 13.19 8.69 1.23
N TRP A 2 13.52 7.76 2.14
CA TRP A 2 14.27 6.54 1.85
C TRP A 2 13.79 5.76 0.60
N MET A 3 12.48 5.52 0.47
CA MET A 3 11.92 4.78 -0.68
C MET A 3 12.19 5.46 -2.03
N ILE A 4 11.89 6.75 -2.13
CA ILE A 4 11.95 7.48 -3.40
C ILE A 4 13.37 7.95 -3.71
N ASN A 5 14.05 8.55 -2.74
CA ASN A 5 15.32 9.25 -2.97
C ASN A 5 16.53 8.34 -2.84
N GLN A 6 16.50 7.34 -1.94
CA GLN A 6 17.64 6.43 -1.74
C GLN A 6 17.50 5.12 -2.51
N LYS A 7 16.29 4.55 -2.54
CA LYS A 7 16.01 3.29 -3.26
C LYS A 7 15.54 3.49 -4.70
N ASN A 8 15.18 4.73 -5.08
CA ASN A 8 14.64 5.04 -6.40
C ASN A 8 13.41 4.19 -6.77
N TRP A 9 12.63 3.76 -5.76
CA TRP A 9 11.37 3.07 -5.94
C TRP A 9 10.29 4.10 -6.23
N LYS A 10 9.74 4.08 -7.45
CA LYS A 10 8.79 5.10 -7.91
C LYS A 10 7.40 4.52 -8.16
N ASN A 11 7.29 3.24 -8.48
CA ASN A 11 6.01 2.58 -8.66
C ASN A 11 5.59 1.93 -7.34
N ILE A 12 4.50 2.39 -6.76
CA ILE A 12 4.10 2.01 -5.41
C ILE A 12 2.73 1.36 -5.45
N ALA A 13 2.59 0.21 -4.80
CA ALA A 13 1.31 -0.38 -4.50
C ALA A 13 0.94 -0.07 -3.04
N ILE A 14 -0.35 0.16 -2.78
CA ILE A 14 -0.85 0.39 -1.42
C ILE A 14 -1.98 -0.60 -1.14
N ILE A 15 -1.91 -1.25 0.03
CA ILE A 15 -3.01 -2.06 0.57
C ILE A 15 -3.48 -1.45 1.89
N THR A 16 -4.80 -1.18 1.97
CA THR A 16 -5.46 -0.64 3.17
C THR A 16 -6.31 -1.71 3.83
N SER A 17 -6.27 -1.81 5.15
CA SER A 17 -7.24 -2.59 5.92
C SER A 17 -8.47 -1.72 6.22
N LEU A 18 -9.63 -2.07 5.65
CA LEU A 18 -10.81 -1.18 5.64
C LEU A 18 -11.56 -1.13 6.97
N ASN A 19 -11.58 -2.24 7.71
CA ASN A 19 -12.19 -2.30 9.05
C ASN A 19 -11.25 -1.80 10.15
N ASN A 20 -10.07 -1.29 9.79
CA ASN A 20 -9.06 -0.78 10.71
C ASN A 20 -8.98 0.76 10.64
N GLY A 21 -9.45 1.43 11.69
CA GLY A 21 -9.50 2.89 11.77
C GLY A 21 -8.13 3.56 11.65
N TYR A 22 -7.07 2.91 12.12
CA TYR A 22 -5.70 3.41 11.96
C TYR A 22 -5.24 3.34 10.50
N SER A 23 -5.46 2.20 9.86
CA SER A 23 -5.07 1.99 8.45
C SER A 23 -5.79 2.97 7.52
N THR A 24 -7.11 3.12 7.68
CA THR A 24 -7.92 4.03 6.86
C THR A 24 -7.55 5.51 7.06
N ALA A 25 -7.17 5.92 8.27
CA ALA A 25 -6.68 7.28 8.54
C ALA A 25 -5.26 7.52 8.00
N LEU A 26 -4.39 6.51 8.03
CA LEU A 26 -2.98 6.63 7.65
C LEU A 26 -2.76 6.57 6.13
N THR A 27 -3.51 5.73 5.42
CA THR A 27 -3.41 5.59 3.94
C THR A 27 -3.40 6.92 3.19
N PRO A 28 -4.37 7.84 3.36
CA PRO A 28 -4.39 9.09 2.60
C PRO A 28 -3.19 9.99 2.90
N VAL A 29 -2.68 9.97 4.14
CA VAL A 29 -1.48 10.72 4.54
C VAL A 29 -0.25 10.18 3.82
N PHE A 30 -0.10 8.85 3.77
CA PHE A 30 1.01 8.21 3.05
C PHE A 30 0.94 8.45 1.54
N LYS A 31 -0.24 8.30 0.93
CA LYS A 31 -0.45 8.57 -0.50
C LYS A 31 0.04 9.96 -0.88
N LYS A 32 -0.45 10.97 -0.16
CA LYS A 32 -0.06 12.36 -0.39
C LYS A 32 1.45 12.56 -0.24
N ALA A 33 2.05 12.02 0.82
CA ALA A 33 3.49 12.17 1.05
C ALA A 33 4.36 11.46 -0.01
N LEU A 34 3.88 10.36 -0.60
CA LEU A 34 4.56 9.64 -1.67
C LEU A 34 4.44 10.39 -3.01
N GLU A 35 3.24 10.87 -3.34
CA GLU A 35 2.97 11.66 -4.53
C GLU A 35 3.74 12.99 -4.51
N ASP A 36 3.75 13.72 -3.39
CA ASP A 36 4.50 14.96 -3.19
C ASP A 36 6.02 14.77 -3.38
N LYS A 37 6.51 13.54 -3.20
CA LYS A 37 7.92 13.17 -3.39
C LYS A 37 8.21 12.60 -4.78
N GLY A 38 7.23 12.59 -5.69
CA GLY A 38 7.38 12.09 -7.06
C GLY A 38 7.21 10.57 -7.20
N GLY A 39 6.63 9.92 -6.19
CA GLY A 39 6.15 8.54 -6.30
C GLY A 39 4.87 8.46 -7.12
N LYS A 40 4.64 7.32 -7.76
CA LYS A 40 3.47 7.00 -8.55
C LYS A 40 2.75 5.81 -7.93
N ILE A 41 1.51 6.02 -7.51
CA ILE A 41 0.66 4.92 -7.06
C ILE A 41 0.18 4.15 -8.30
N VAL A 42 0.60 2.90 -8.44
CA VAL A 42 0.28 2.03 -9.59
C VAL A 42 -0.78 0.99 -9.27
N LEU A 43 -1.05 0.75 -8.00
CA LEU A 43 -2.11 -0.13 -7.52
C LEU A 43 -2.59 0.32 -6.15
N GLU A 44 -3.91 0.34 -5.98
CA GLU A 44 -4.56 0.49 -4.69
C GLU A 44 -5.51 -0.68 -4.49
N GLU A 45 -5.31 -1.44 -3.43
CA GLU A 45 -6.18 -2.55 -3.04
C GLU A 45 -6.52 -2.45 -1.57
N SER A 46 -7.44 -3.30 -1.15
CA SER A 46 -7.91 -3.34 0.22
C SER A 46 -8.15 -4.76 0.70
N ILE A 47 -8.08 -4.92 2.01
CA ILE A 47 -8.45 -6.13 2.74
C ILE A 47 -9.32 -5.76 3.94
N ASN A 48 -9.81 -6.77 4.66
CA ASN A 48 -10.29 -6.63 6.03
C ASN A 48 -9.40 -7.43 7.00
N ASP A 49 -9.19 -6.91 8.21
CA ASP A 49 -8.59 -7.67 9.31
C ASP A 49 -9.43 -8.95 9.55
N GLY A 50 -8.76 -10.09 9.71
CA GLY A 50 -9.38 -11.41 9.83
C GLY A 50 -9.66 -12.13 8.51
N GLU A 51 -9.49 -11.47 7.36
CA GLU A 51 -9.53 -12.12 6.05
C GLU A 51 -8.36 -13.11 5.92
N THR A 52 -8.62 -14.26 5.31
CA THR A 52 -7.60 -15.33 5.16
C THR A 52 -7.28 -15.66 3.71
N ASP A 53 -8.08 -15.18 2.76
CA ASP A 53 -7.85 -15.35 1.33
C ASP A 53 -7.55 -14.00 0.67
N PHE A 54 -6.30 -13.82 0.25
CA PHE A 54 -5.82 -12.60 -0.41
C PHE A 54 -5.46 -12.83 -1.88
N THR A 55 -5.96 -13.92 -2.48
CA THR A 55 -5.52 -14.39 -3.80
C THR A 55 -5.76 -13.35 -4.89
N ALA A 56 -6.90 -12.64 -4.85
CA ALA A 56 -7.25 -11.62 -5.83
C ALA A 56 -6.31 -10.40 -5.74
N GLN A 57 -6.05 -9.91 -4.52
CA GLN A 57 -5.17 -8.78 -4.24
C GLN A 57 -3.73 -9.11 -4.66
N ILE A 58 -3.24 -10.31 -4.33
CA ILE A 58 -1.91 -10.79 -4.73
C ILE A 58 -1.79 -10.89 -6.26
N THR A 59 -2.85 -11.36 -6.93
CA THR A 59 -2.86 -11.49 -8.39
C THR A 59 -2.71 -10.12 -9.07
N LYS A 60 -3.49 -9.13 -8.62
CA LYS A 60 -3.36 -7.75 -9.12
C LYS A 60 -2.01 -7.13 -8.78
N LEU A 61 -1.50 -7.36 -7.57
CA LEU A 61 -0.18 -6.89 -7.14
C LEU A 61 0.94 -7.39 -8.05
N LYS A 62 0.91 -8.68 -8.42
CA LYS A 62 1.87 -9.28 -9.38
C LYS A 62 1.80 -8.60 -10.76
N GLN A 63 0.62 -8.18 -11.20
CA GLN A 63 0.42 -7.51 -12.48
C GLN A 63 0.82 -6.02 -12.45
N ALA A 64 0.73 -5.39 -11.29
CA ALA A 64 0.97 -3.95 -11.12
C ALA A 64 2.43 -3.53 -11.30
N LYS A 65 3.39 -4.48 -11.22
CA LYS A 65 4.83 -4.21 -11.34
C LYS A 65 5.30 -3.08 -10.40
N ALA A 66 4.78 -3.06 -9.18
CA ALA A 66 5.21 -2.12 -8.16
C ALA A 66 6.63 -2.46 -7.69
N ASP A 67 7.44 -1.43 -7.42
CA ASP A 67 8.77 -1.56 -6.81
C ASP A 67 8.65 -1.87 -5.32
N VAL A 68 7.56 -1.41 -4.70
CA VAL A 68 7.32 -1.52 -3.26
C VAL A 68 5.83 -1.58 -2.95
N LEU A 69 5.49 -2.38 -1.95
CA LEU A 69 4.17 -2.43 -1.34
C LEU A 69 4.18 -1.69 0.00
N VAL A 70 3.24 -0.77 0.18
CA VAL A 70 2.93 -0.15 1.48
C VAL A 70 1.65 -0.78 2.01
N PHE A 71 1.71 -1.36 3.19
CA PHE A 71 0.57 -1.88 3.92
C PHE A 71 0.38 -1.04 5.19
N THR A 72 -0.80 -0.46 5.38
CA THR A 72 -1.09 0.44 6.52
C THR A 72 -1.86 -0.24 7.65
N GLY A 73 -2.22 -1.52 7.51
CA GLY A 73 -2.78 -2.33 8.58
C GLY A 73 -1.71 -2.83 9.55
N TYR A 74 -2.16 -3.47 10.62
CA TYR A 74 -1.30 -4.16 11.58
C TYR A 74 -1.83 -5.57 11.82
N TYR A 75 -0.95 -6.47 12.25
CA TYR A 75 -1.34 -7.79 12.68
C TYR A 75 -2.13 -7.69 14.00
N THR A 76 -3.31 -8.30 14.04
CA THR A 76 -4.13 -8.47 15.24
C THR A 76 -3.96 -9.91 15.73
N GLU A 77 -3.69 -10.09 17.04
CA GLU A 77 -3.65 -11.42 17.69
C GLU A 77 -4.98 -12.18 17.61
#